data_AF-A0A7Y1STM0-F1
#
_entry.id   AF-A0A7Y1STM0-F1
#
_cell.length_a   1.000
_cell.length_b   1.000
_cell.length_c   1.000
_cell.angle_alpha   90.00
_cell.angle_beta   90.00
_cell.angle_gamma   90.00
#
_symmetry.space_group_name_H-M   'P 1'
#
loop_
_entity.id
_entity.type
_entity.pdbx_description
1 polymer ?
#
loop_
_entity_poly.entity_id
_entity_poly.type
_entity_poly.pdbx_seq_one_letter_code
_entity_poly.pdbx_strand_id
1 'polypeptide(L)'
;MPGEFFFMSMGGLGMSLAGFGGLLAALTPKKAAASAVTKWRITHIVIWGLHLTIIGFGVVAVYSIVEDAAMTARIMSGAAILVHVLRLWEVRTPGPAFRNETELRQNRWGTVAIILFLAVNVALGSVGYLHVIVLVMFGGPAGIFASGVKEIFDDAYRESKETRT
;
A
#
# COMPACT_ATOMS: atom_id res chain seq x y z
N MET A 1 7.53 -20.41 -10.74
CA MET A 1 7.86 -19.12 -11.41
C MET A 1 9.23 -18.60 -10.96
N PRO A 2 10.06 -17.95 -11.81
CA PRO A 2 11.22 -17.20 -11.29
C PRO A 2 10.76 -16.15 -10.26
N GLY A 3 11.36 -16.12 -9.08
CA GLY A 3 10.99 -15.16 -8.02
C GLY A 3 9.71 -15.51 -7.24
N GLU A 4 9.18 -16.72 -7.36
CA GLU A 4 7.97 -17.15 -6.66
C GLU A 4 8.01 -16.93 -5.14
N PHE A 5 9.13 -17.29 -4.49
CA PHE A 5 9.33 -17.05 -3.06
C PHE A 5 9.23 -15.57 -2.69
N PHE A 6 9.77 -14.69 -3.54
CA PHE A 6 9.66 -13.25 -3.34
C PHE A 6 8.20 -12.80 -3.43
N PHE A 7 7.47 -13.16 -4.49
CA PHE A 7 6.07 -12.75 -4.66
C PHE A 7 5.15 -13.30 -3.57
N MET A 8 5.36 -14.54 -3.13
CA MET A 8 4.62 -15.11 -2.00
C MET A 8 4.93 -14.37 -0.70
N SER A 9 6.19 -14.04 -0.44
CA SER A 9 6.59 -13.26 0.74
C SER A 9 5.96 -11.87 0.74
N MET A 10 5.99 -11.17 -0.40
CA MET A 10 5.35 -9.87 -0.56
C MET A 10 3.83 -9.98 -0.44
N GLY A 11 3.21 -11.04 -0.96
CA GLY A 11 1.79 -11.31 -0.76
C GLY A 11 1.44 -11.47 0.72
N GLY A 12 2.23 -12.26 1.45
CA GLY A 12 2.09 -12.43 2.90
C GLY A 12 2.28 -11.14 3.69
N LEU A 13 3.29 -10.34 3.35
CA LEU A 13 3.51 -9.03 3.96
C LEU A 13 2.34 -8.06 3.73
N GLY A 14 1.75 -8.08 2.53
CA GLY A 14 0.55 -7.30 2.22
C GLY A 14 -0.62 -7.71 3.12
N MET A 15 -0.80 -9.01 3.31
CA MET A 15 -1.85 -9.56 4.17
C MET A 15 -1.63 -9.18 5.63
N SER A 16 -0.39 -9.24 6.11
CA SER A 16 -0.02 -8.79 7.46
C SER A 16 -0.30 -7.30 7.65
N LEU A 17 0.05 -6.44 6.69
CA LEU A 17 -0.27 -5.00 6.75
C LEU A 17 -1.78 -4.77 6.83
N ALA A 18 -2.58 -5.50 6.04
CA ALA A 18 -4.03 -5.39 6.11
C ALA A 18 -4.57 -5.83 7.49
N GLY A 19 -4.06 -6.93 8.05
CA GLY A 19 -4.38 -7.38 9.40
C GLY A 19 -4.01 -6.35 10.47
N PHE A 20 -2.83 -5.73 10.38
CA PHE A 20 -2.41 -4.67 11.28
C PHE A 20 -3.28 -3.41 11.16
N GLY A 21 -3.74 -3.07 9.96
CA GLY A 21 -4.74 -2.01 9.77
C GLY A 21 -6.04 -2.29 10.56
N GLY A 22 -6.52 -3.54 10.54
CA GLY A 22 -7.65 -3.96 11.35
C GLY A 22 -7.38 -3.90 12.86
N LEU A 23 -6.18 -4.30 13.29
CA LEU A 23 -5.78 -4.21 14.70
C LEU A 23 -5.71 -2.75 15.18
N LEU A 24 -5.12 -1.86 14.38
CA LEU A 24 -5.12 -0.42 14.65
C LEU A 24 -6.54 0.11 14.80
N ALA A 25 -7.47 -0.31 13.93
CA ALA A 25 -8.87 0.06 14.04
C ALA A 25 -9.50 -0.38 15.36
N ALA A 26 -9.21 -1.61 15.81
CA ALA A 26 -9.74 -2.16 17.05
C ALA A 26 -9.17 -1.49 18.30
N LEU A 27 -7.90 -1.07 18.27
CA LEU A 27 -7.21 -0.44 19.40
C LEU A 27 -7.41 1.09 19.44
N THR A 28 -7.89 1.70 18.36
CA THR A 28 -8.12 3.15 18.31
C THR A 28 -9.27 3.55 19.24
N PRO A 29 -9.08 4.47 20.20
CA PRO A 29 -10.13 4.95 21.08
C PRO A 29 -11.32 5.53 20.31
N LYS A 30 -12.56 5.33 20.80
CA LYS A 30 -13.79 5.77 20.11
C LYS A 30 -13.77 7.25 19.67
N LYS A 31 -13.18 8.13 20.49
CA LYS A 31 -13.03 9.56 20.17
C LYS A 31 -12.07 9.81 19.00
N ALA A 32 -10.94 9.11 18.97
CA ALA A 32 -9.96 9.19 17.88
C ALA A 32 -10.44 8.47 16.60
N ALA A 33 -11.22 7.39 16.74
CA ALA A 33 -11.82 6.65 15.63
C ALA A 33 -12.88 7.48 14.87
N ALA A 34 -13.50 8.46 15.54
CA ALA A 34 -14.42 9.40 14.92
C ALA A 34 -13.72 10.42 14.00
N SER A 35 -12.39 10.55 14.09
CA SER A 35 -11.62 11.41 13.19
C SER A 35 -11.63 10.86 11.76
N ALA A 36 -12.00 11.71 10.80
CA ALA A 36 -11.98 11.38 9.38
C ALA A 36 -10.56 11.01 8.90
N VAL A 37 -9.52 11.57 9.51
CA VAL A 37 -8.11 11.27 9.23
C VAL A 37 -7.76 9.84 9.62
N THR A 38 -8.11 9.45 10.84
CA THR A 38 -7.80 8.12 11.39
C THR A 38 -8.52 7.03 10.60
N LYS A 39 -9.81 7.25 10.31
CA LYS A 39 -10.61 6.36 9.45
C LYS A 39 -9.98 6.23 8.06
N TRP A 40 -9.61 7.34 7.44
CA TRP A 40 -8.96 7.33 6.13
C TRP A 40 -7.66 6.51 6.15
N ARG A 41 -6.78 6.73 7.14
CA ARG A 41 -5.49 6.02 7.25
C ARG A 41 -5.66 4.52 7.43
N ILE A 42 -6.55 4.10 8.32
CA ILE A 42 -6.86 2.67 8.56
C ILE A 42 -7.36 2.03 7.27
N THR A 43 -8.37 2.64 6.64
CA THR A 43 -8.93 2.14 5.39
C THR A 43 -7.87 2.04 4.30
N HIS A 44 -6.98 3.03 4.21
CA HIS A 44 -5.89 3.01 3.23
C HIS A 44 -4.85 1.92 3.54
N ILE A 45 -4.42 1.72 4.79
CA ILE A 45 -3.52 0.60 5.14
C ILE A 45 -4.12 -0.74 4.72
N VAL A 46 -5.40 -0.96 5.04
CA VAL A 46 -6.11 -2.21 4.72
C VAL A 46 -6.22 -2.41 3.21
N ILE A 47 -6.74 -1.42 2.50
CA ILE A 47 -6.91 -1.49 1.03
C ILE A 47 -5.55 -1.71 0.36
N TRP A 48 -4.49 -1.02 0.81
CA TRP A 48 -3.15 -1.15 0.23
C TRP A 48 -2.53 -2.51 0.52
N GLY A 49 -2.64 -3.01 1.75
CA GLY A 49 -2.20 -4.35 2.11
C GLY A 49 -2.87 -5.41 1.25
N LEU A 50 -4.18 -5.30 1.04
CA LEU A 50 -4.94 -6.22 0.17
C LEU A 50 -4.51 -6.13 -1.29
N HIS A 51 -4.28 -4.94 -1.84
CA HIS A 51 -3.78 -4.81 -3.20
C HIS A 51 -2.40 -5.45 -3.38
N LEU A 52 -1.50 -5.25 -2.43
CA LEU A 52 -0.17 -5.88 -2.46
C LEU A 52 -0.26 -7.41 -2.31
N THR A 53 -1.22 -7.89 -1.52
CA THR A 53 -1.55 -9.32 -1.40
C THR A 53 -1.99 -9.89 -2.74
N ILE A 54 -2.95 -9.24 -3.39
CA ILE A 54 -3.49 -9.63 -4.69
C ILE A 54 -2.42 -9.59 -5.77
N ILE A 55 -1.53 -8.59 -5.76
CA ILE A 55 -0.43 -8.52 -6.73
C ILE A 55 0.57 -9.66 -6.46
N GLY A 56 0.98 -9.88 -5.21
CA GLY A 56 1.92 -10.94 -4.85
C GLY A 56 1.42 -12.33 -5.22
N PHE A 57 0.25 -12.73 -4.72
CA PHE A 57 -0.32 -14.04 -5.03
C PHE A 57 -0.87 -14.13 -6.46
N GLY A 58 -1.40 -13.04 -6.99
CA GLY A 58 -1.91 -12.98 -8.36
C GLY A 58 -0.82 -13.23 -9.39
N VAL A 59 0.41 -12.76 -9.15
CA VAL A 59 1.56 -13.08 -10.02
C VAL A 59 1.82 -14.59 -10.09
N VAL A 60 1.80 -15.28 -8.94
CA VAL A 60 2.00 -16.73 -8.89
C VAL A 60 0.84 -17.47 -9.56
N ALA A 61 -0.41 -17.03 -9.29
CA ALA A 61 -1.60 -17.62 -9.88
C ALA A 61 -1.66 -17.43 -11.41
N VAL A 62 -1.36 -16.25 -11.92
CA VAL A 62 -1.31 -15.99 -13.37
C VAL A 62 -0.22 -16.83 -14.03
N TYR A 63 0.96 -16.95 -13.39
CA TYR A 63 2.02 -17.81 -13.92
C TYR A 63 1.58 -19.28 -14.03
N SER A 64 0.81 -19.81 -13.08
CA SER A 64 0.33 -21.19 -13.15
C SER A 64 -0.62 -21.48 -14.33
N ILE A 65 -1.15 -20.44 -14.98
CA ILE A 65 -2.04 -20.56 -16.14
C ILE A 65 -1.27 -20.25 -17.43
N VAL A 66 -0.41 -19.23 -17.39
CA VAL A 66 0.28 -18.70 -18.57
C VAL A 66 1.59 -19.44 -18.85
N GLU A 67 2.26 -19.91 -17.81
CA GLU A 67 3.57 -20.60 -17.84
C GLU A 67 4.72 -19.83 -18.50
N ASP A 68 4.51 -18.56 -18.88
CA ASP A 68 5.51 -17.64 -19.41
C ASP A 68 5.75 -16.50 -18.40
N ALA A 69 7.00 -16.41 -17.93
CA ALA A 69 7.41 -15.42 -16.94
C ALA A 69 7.31 -13.98 -17.46
N ALA A 70 7.65 -13.75 -18.72
CA ALA A 70 7.59 -12.42 -19.33
C ALA A 70 6.15 -12.00 -19.55
N MET A 71 5.32 -12.88 -20.12
CA MET A 71 3.89 -12.60 -20.28
C MET A 71 3.19 -12.36 -18.95
N THR A 72 3.50 -13.17 -17.92
CA THR A 72 2.98 -12.98 -16.55
C THR A 72 3.35 -11.60 -16.02
N ALA A 73 4.62 -11.19 -16.16
CA ALA A 73 5.09 -9.88 -15.71
C ALA A 73 4.34 -8.75 -16.43
N ARG A 74 4.05 -8.88 -17.73
CA ARG A 74 3.27 -7.90 -18.49
C ARG A 74 1.83 -7.80 -17.99
N ILE A 75 1.15 -8.95 -17.86
CA ILE A 75 -0.24 -9.01 -17.40
C ILE A 75 -0.36 -8.38 -16.02
N MET A 76 0.51 -8.78 -15.08
CA MET A 76 0.46 -8.27 -13.72
C MET A 76 0.88 -6.81 -13.61
N SER A 77 1.82 -6.35 -14.42
CA SER A 77 2.15 -4.92 -14.50
C SER A 77 0.96 -4.12 -15.04
N GLY A 78 0.27 -4.63 -16.06
CA GLY A 78 -0.95 -4.02 -16.60
C GLY A 78 -2.09 -3.97 -15.57
N ALA A 79 -2.32 -5.06 -14.84
CA ALA A 79 -3.30 -5.10 -13.76
C ALA A 79 -2.95 -4.10 -12.65
N ALA A 80 -1.67 -4.01 -12.26
CA ALA A 80 -1.21 -3.05 -11.27
C ALA A 80 -1.37 -1.59 -11.75
N ILE A 81 -1.20 -1.30 -13.04
CA ILE A 81 -1.49 0.02 -13.61
C ILE A 81 -2.96 0.37 -13.39
N LEU A 82 -3.88 -0.53 -13.71
CA LEU A 82 -5.31 -0.29 -13.55
C LEU A 82 -5.65 0.10 -12.09
N VAL A 83 -5.10 -0.64 -11.13
CA VAL A 83 -5.24 -0.34 -9.68
C VAL A 83 -4.72 1.06 -9.36
N HIS A 84 -3.56 1.46 -9.87
CA HIS A 84 -2.99 2.78 -9.58
C HIS A 84 -3.73 3.92 -10.28
N VAL A 85 -4.32 3.67 -11.45
CA VAL A 85 -5.18 4.63 -12.13
C VAL A 85 -6.47 4.86 -11.36
N LEU A 86 -7.10 3.78 -10.85
CA LEU A 86 -8.27 3.89 -9.96
C LEU A 86 -7.92 4.69 -8.71
N ARG A 87 -6.74 4.46 -8.12
CA ARG A 87 -6.25 5.26 -6.98
C ARG A 87 -6.09 6.74 -7.32
N LEU A 88 -5.48 7.08 -8.45
CA LEU A 88 -5.38 8.48 -8.90
C LEU A 88 -6.76 9.11 -9.07
N TRP A 89 -7.75 8.33 -9.48
CA TRP A 89 -9.12 8.79 -9.61
C TRP A 89 -9.77 9.07 -8.25
N GLU A 90 -9.58 8.19 -7.26
CA GLU A 90 -10.08 8.35 -5.89
C GLU A 90 -9.44 9.55 -5.16
N VAL A 91 -8.16 9.84 -5.42
CA VAL A 91 -7.42 10.95 -4.79
C VAL A 91 -7.61 12.28 -5.54
N ARG A 92 -8.58 12.38 -6.46
CA ARG A 92 -8.94 13.65 -7.12
C ARG A 92 -9.48 14.67 -6.11
N THR A 93 -10.25 14.23 -5.14
CA THR A 93 -10.67 15.04 -4.00
C THR A 93 -9.63 14.90 -2.87
N PRO A 94 -9.07 16.01 -2.34
CA PRO A 94 -8.15 15.93 -1.22
C PRO A 94 -8.84 15.26 -0.03
N GLY A 95 -8.34 14.09 0.36
CA GLY A 95 -8.81 13.40 1.55
C GLY A 95 -8.44 14.17 2.82
N PRO A 96 -9.09 13.88 3.95
CA PRO A 96 -8.88 14.59 5.22
C PRO A 96 -7.44 14.44 5.76
N ALA A 97 -6.66 13.49 5.25
CA ALA A 97 -5.35 13.14 5.77
C ALA A 97 -4.16 13.94 5.21
N PHE A 98 -4.36 14.73 4.14
CA PHE A 98 -3.29 15.55 3.58
C PHE A 98 -3.21 16.86 4.36
N ARG A 99 -2.06 17.12 5.01
CA ARG A 99 -1.88 18.31 5.86
C ARG A 99 -1.66 19.57 5.03
N ASN A 100 -1.17 19.41 3.80
CA ASN A 100 -0.88 20.48 2.86
C ASN A 100 -0.96 20.00 1.40
N GLU A 101 -1.00 20.95 0.46
CA GLU A 101 -1.03 20.65 -0.98
C GLU A 101 0.25 19.93 -1.46
N THR A 102 1.38 20.16 -0.79
CA THR A 102 2.67 19.55 -1.14
C THR A 102 2.64 18.03 -0.94
N GLU A 103 2.09 17.55 0.17
CA GLU A 103 1.91 16.11 0.47
C GLU A 103 0.97 15.45 -0.54
N LEU A 104 -0.13 16.12 -0.89
CA LEU A 104 -1.05 15.65 -1.92
C LEU A 104 -0.34 15.55 -3.28
N ARG A 105 0.45 16.56 -3.64
CA ARG A 105 1.20 16.63 -4.89
C ARG A 105 2.28 15.54 -4.94
N GLN A 106 3.02 15.33 -3.86
CA GLN A 106 4.01 14.26 -3.74
C GLN A 106 3.36 12.88 -3.87
N ASN A 107 2.21 12.64 -3.23
CA ASN A 107 1.49 11.37 -3.36
C ASN A 107 1.02 11.10 -4.80
N ARG A 108 0.48 12.13 -5.48
CA ARG A 108 0.07 12.04 -6.89
C ARG A 108 1.27 11.74 -7.79
N TRP A 109 2.36 12.51 -7.67
CA TRP A 109 3.56 12.26 -8.47
C TRP A 109 4.21 10.91 -8.18
N GLY A 110 4.22 10.46 -6.94
CA GLY A 110 4.68 9.12 -6.58
C GLY A 110 3.83 8.04 -7.26
N THR A 111 2.51 8.20 -7.29
CA THR A 111 1.60 7.27 -7.99
C THR A 111 1.82 7.30 -9.50
N VAL A 112 1.98 8.49 -10.10
CA VAL A 112 2.29 8.64 -11.53
C VAL A 112 3.63 7.97 -11.87
N ALA A 113 4.66 8.15 -11.03
CA ALA A 113 5.96 7.51 -11.22
C ALA A 113 5.84 5.98 -11.20
N ILE A 114 5.09 5.42 -10.26
CA ILE A 114 4.83 3.96 -10.20
C ILE A 114 4.13 3.48 -11.49
N ILE A 115 3.11 4.21 -11.97
CA ILE A 115 2.42 3.87 -13.22
C ILE A 115 3.40 3.87 -14.40
N LEU A 116 4.29 4.86 -14.49
CA LEU A 116 5.30 4.93 -15.54
C LEU A 116 6.27 3.74 -15.48
N PHE A 117 6.76 3.40 -14.29
CA PHE A 117 7.62 2.22 -14.11
C PHE A 117 6.89 0.93 -14.49
N LEU A 118 5.63 0.77 -14.10
CA LEU A 118 4.83 -0.38 -14.51
C LEU A 118 4.61 -0.41 -16.03
N ALA A 119 4.35 0.73 -16.67
CA ALA A 119 4.17 0.81 -18.12
C ALA A 119 5.44 0.42 -18.88
N VAL A 120 6.61 0.86 -18.40
CA VAL A 120 7.91 0.37 -18.89
C VAL A 120 8.01 -1.15 -18.72
N ASN A 121 7.58 -1.69 -17.58
CA ASN A 121 7.61 -3.13 -17.37
C ASN A 121 6.61 -3.92 -18.23
N VAL A 122 5.49 -3.32 -18.63
CA VAL A 122 4.58 -3.94 -19.62
C VAL A 122 5.28 -4.11 -20.97
N ALA A 123 6.14 -3.18 -21.37
CA ALA A 123 6.96 -3.35 -22.57
C ALA A 123 8.05 -4.41 -22.37
N LEU A 124 8.80 -4.31 -21.26
CA LEU A 124 9.96 -5.18 -20.99
C LEU A 124 9.58 -6.63 -20.66
N GLY A 125 8.48 -6.85 -19.92
CA GLY A 125 8.12 -8.16 -19.37
C GLY A 125 9.15 -8.70 -18.38
N SER A 126 9.80 -7.84 -17.58
CA SER A 126 10.87 -8.26 -16.68
C SER A 126 10.35 -8.60 -15.28
N VAL A 127 10.58 -9.84 -14.84
CA VAL A 127 10.27 -10.29 -13.49
C VAL A 127 11.12 -9.57 -12.44
N GLY A 128 12.43 -9.42 -12.71
CA GLY A 128 13.33 -8.72 -11.80
C GLY A 128 12.96 -7.25 -11.63
N TYR A 129 12.52 -6.60 -12.70
CA TYR A 129 12.02 -5.23 -12.64
C TYR A 129 10.70 -5.14 -11.86
N LEU A 130 9.81 -6.12 -12.02
CA LEU A 130 8.60 -6.22 -11.22
C LEU A 130 8.90 -6.37 -9.71
N HIS A 131 9.94 -7.12 -9.32
CA HIS A 131 10.36 -7.20 -7.91
C HIS A 131 10.68 -5.82 -7.33
N VAL A 132 11.45 -5.01 -8.06
CA VAL A 132 11.84 -3.66 -7.63
C VAL A 132 10.62 -2.78 -7.49
N ILE A 133 9.70 -2.80 -8.46
CA ILE A 133 8.46 -2.02 -8.40
C ILE A 133 7.62 -2.42 -7.19
N VAL A 134 7.43 -3.73 -6.97
CA VAL A 134 6.64 -4.24 -5.83
C VAL A 134 7.27 -3.80 -4.49
N LEU A 135 8.59 -3.82 -4.35
CA LEU A 135 9.28 -3.29 -3.16
C LEU A 135 8.99 -1.80 -2.94
N VAL A 136 9.07 -0.99 -3.99
CA VAL A 136 8.78 0.45 -3.89
C VAL A 136 7.32 0.70 -3.50
N MET A 137 6.39 -0.10 -4.04
CA MET A 137 4.96 0.00 -3.73
C MET A 137 4.65 -0.24 -2.25
N PHE A 138 5.47 -1.02 -1.54
CA PHE A 138 5.36 -1.23 -0.10
C PHE A 138 5.72 -0.01 0.74
N GLY A 139 6.56 0.88 0.23
CA GLY A 139 7.03 2.06 0.98
C GLY A 139 5.90 2.97 1.43
N GLY A 140 4.87 3.15 0.59
CA GLY A 140 3.68 3.94 0.90
C GLY A 140 2.92 3.45 2.14
N PRO A 141 2.35 2.23 2.12
CA PRO A 141 1.58 1.71 3.25
C PRO A 141 2.45 1.49 4.50
N ALA A 142 3.70 1.09 4.36
CA ALA A 142 4.62 1.00 5.50
C ALA A 142 4.85 2.35 6.18
N GLY A 143 5.00 3.43 5.40
CA GLY A 143 5.10 4.79 5.92
C GLY A 143 3.85 5.26 6.66
N ILE A 144 2.66 5.00 6.09
CA ILE A 144 1.38 5.32 6.74
C ILE A 144 1.25 4.55 8.06
N PHE A 145 1.56 3.26 8.05
CA PHE A 145 1.53 2.42 9.24
C PHE A 145 2.48 2.94 10.33
N ALA A 146 3.74 3.20 10.00
CA ALA A 146 4.72 3.73 10.95
C ALA A 146 4.28 5.07 11.56
N SER A 147 3.70 5.96 10.74
CA SER A 147 3.16 7.24 11.23
C SER A 147 1.98 7.06 12.18
N GLY A 148 1.06 6.12 11.89
CA GLY A 148 -0.09 5.85 12.74
C GLY A 148 0.28 5.22 14.08
N VAL A 149 1.25 4.29 14.08
CA VAL A 149 1.79 3.70 15.31
C VAL A 149 2.45 4.77 16.18
N LYS A 150 3.26 5.65 15.59
CA LYS A 150 3.92 6.73 16.32
C LYS A 150 2.92 7.64 17.04
N GLU A 151 1.87 8.07 16.36
CA GLU A 151 0.85 8.95 16.95
C GLU A 151 0.13 8.30 18.14
N ILE A 152 -0.21 7.01 18.06
CA ILE A 152 -0.86 6.29 19.17
C ILE A 152 0.05 6.26 20.41
N PHE A 153 1.35 6.01 20.22
CA PHE A 153 2.31 6.00 21.33
C PHE A 153 2.54 7.40 21.92
N ASP A 154 2.62 8.42 21.07
CA ASP A 154 2.79 9.82 21.50
C ASP A 154 1.58 10.28 22.34
N ASP A 155 0.35 9.93 21.94
CA ASP A 155 -0.88 10.27 22.68
C ASP A 155 -0.97 9.52 24.02
N ALA A 156 -0.69 8.22 24.04
CA ALA A 156 -0.66 7.42 25.28
C ALA A 156 0.38 7.95 26.29
N TYR A 157 1.54 8.40 25.79
CA TYR A 157 2.56 9.01 26.62
C TYR A 157 2.09 10.35 27.24
N ARG A 158 1.39 11.19 26.46
CA ARG A 158 0.85 12.47 26.97
C ARG A 158 -0.21 12.26 28.05
N GLU A 159 -1.16 11.35 27.84
CA GLU A 159 -2.18 11.02 28.85
C GLU A 159 -1.55 10.52 30.16
N SER A 160 -0.47 9.72 30.08
CA SER A 160 0.25 9.23 31.26
C SER A 160 0.98 10.32 32.05
N LYS A 161 1.33 11.45 31.41
CA LYS A 161 1.94 12.61 32.07
C LYS A 161 0.90 13.46 32.77
N GLU A 162 -0.23 13.71 32.13
CA GLU A 162 -1.31 14.55 32.68
C GLU A 162 -2.00 13.91 33.89
N THR A 163 -2.02 12.58 33.98
CA THR A 163 -2.57 11.86 35.15
C THR A 163 -1.62 11.78 36.36
N ARG A 164 -0.36 12.22 36.22
CA ARG A 164 0.63 12.24 37.31
C ARG A 164 0.80 13.61 37.98
N THR A 165 0.12 14.64 37.48
CA THR A 165 0.04 15.99 38.05
C THR A 165 -1.30 16.21 38.71
#